data_AF-X0TRR4-F1
#
_entry.id   AF-X0TRR4-F1
#
_cell.length_a   1.000
_cell.length_b   1.000
_cell.length_c   1.000
_cell.angle_alpha   90.00
_cell.angle_beta   90.00
_cell.angle_gamma   90.00
#
_symmetry.space_group_name_H-M   'P 1'
#
loop_
_entity.id
_entity.type
_entity.pdbx_description
1 polymer ?
#
loop_
_entity_poly.entity_id
_entity_poly.type
_entity_poly.pdbx_seq_one_letter_code
_entity_poly.pdbx_strand_id
1 'polypeptide(L)'
;ISVPGSTYDMEEQFYNKEKMLYGHLEEIAGCVQNAFDAPLCLRPNFGTIFIPIMFGLEYKVPKDTFSWLTSHLSKEEIRKFNFPNLDKIDILKKAIEYIKFFKKTLPEWIHVYLPDTLGPFEIAHAVYGDNIFYDLYDDPEFIHRLLKLCTSMYIQVTEKLKEVIEEERTICYHGHALSRGIYMRSGGIRISEDSATLVSPKHIDEFIIPYDREALKAFGGGFVHYCGKHDYLLESFLKLDEVRAIHLGNPEMYYFDTTMQKFIDYKKCYFGLWPKEE
;
A
#
# COMPACT_ATOMS: atom_id res chain seq x y z
N ILE A 1 -9.05 -0.04 11.94
CA ILE A 1 -9.44 -0.06 10.51
C ILE A 1 -10.48 -1.16 10.38
N SER A 2 -11.70 -0.81 9.97
CA SER A 2 -12.83 -1.74 9.89
C SER A 2 -12.93 -2.36 8.50
N VAL A 3 -13.52 -3.54 8.43
CA VAL A 3 -14.05 -4.13 7.20
C VAL A 3 -15.03 -3.12 6.57
N PRO A 4 -14.96 -2.84 5.26
CA PRO A 4 -15.87 -1.89 4.62
C PRO A 4 -17.35 -2.22 4.81
N GLY A 5 -18.13 -1.23 5.22
CA GLY A 5 -19.58 -1.39 5.40
C GLY A 5 -19.96 -2.24 6.63
N SER A 6 -21.22 -2.67 6.65
CA SER A 6 -21.80 -3.42 7.78
C SER A 6 -22.67 -4.60 7.37
N THR A 7 -23.03 -4.68 6.08
CA THR A 7 -23.95 -5.71 5.58
C THR A 7 -23.28 -7.08 5.37
N TYR A 8 -22.01 -7.10 4.95
CA TYR A 8 -21.27 -8.33 4.67
C TYR A 8 -19.98 -8.38 5.47
N ASP A 9 -19.59 -9.56 5.92
CA ASP A 9 -18.32 -9.75 6.65
C ASP A 9 -17.10 -9.79 5.70
N MET A 10 -15.88 -9.78 6.25
CA MET A 10 -14.66 -9.73 5.43
C MET A 10 -14.48 -10.98 4.56
N GLU A 11 -14.87 -12.16 5.06
CA GLU A 11 -14.77 -13.41 4.31
C GLU A 11 -15.70 -13.35 3.10
N GLU A 12 -16.95 -12.93 3.31
CA GLU A 12 -17.91 -12.76 2.24
C GLU A 12 -17.45 -11.76 1.18
N GLN A 13 -16.92 -10.61 1.58
CA GLN A 13 -16.41 -9.59 0.67
C GLN A 13 -15.18 -10.07 -0.10
N PHE A 14 -14.23 -10.75 0.54
CA PHE A 14 -12.99 -11.21 -0.09
C PHE A 14 -13.21 -12.21 -1.23
N TYR A 15 -14.27 -13.01 -1.15
CA TYR A 15 -14.60 -14.03 -2.15
C TYR A 15 -15.74 -13.64 -3.10
N ASN A 16 -16.38 -12.49 -2.92
CA ASN A 16 -17.46 -12.02 -3.78
C ASN A 16 -17.35 -10.52 -4.11
N LYS A 17 -17.15 -10.21 -5.40
CA LYS A 17 -16.97 -8.83 -5.89
C LYS A 17 -18.20 -7.95 -5.70
N GLU A 18 -19.40 -8.50 -5.85
CA GLU A 18 -20.64 -7.77 -5.63
C GLU A 18 -20.77 -7.35 -4.17
N LYS A 19 -20.46 -8.26 -3.23
CA LYS A 19 -20.47 -7.97 -1.79
C LYS A 19 -19.39 -6.98 -1.38
N MET A 20 -18.18 -7.10 -1.92
CA MET A 20 -17.10 -6.13 -1.67
C MET A 20 -17.47 -4.73 -2.18
N LEU A 21 -18.03 -4.64 -3.39
CA LEU A 21 -18.49 -3.36 -3.92
C LEU A 21 -19.58 -2.76 -3.02
N TYR A 22 -20.54 -3.58 -2.58
CA TYR A 22 -21.60 -3.14 -1.69
C TYR A 22 -21.04 -2.56 -0.38
N GLY A 23 -20.10 -3.24 0.28
CA GLY A 23 -19.45 -2.74 1.50
C GLY A 23 -18.79 -1.37 1.30
N HIS A 24 -18.08 -1.17 0.19
CA HIS A 24 -17.51 0.14 -0.15
C HIS A 24 -18.55 1.22 -0.45
N LEU A 25 -19.67 0.86 -1.08
CA LEU A 25 -20.76 1.80 -1.33
C LEU A 25 -21.46 2.22 -0.03
N GLU A 26 -21.55 1.35 0.97
CA GLU A 26 -22.02 1.72 2.32
C GLU A 26 -21.11 2.78 2.95
N GLU A 27 -19.78 2.61 2.86
CA GLU A 27 -18.82 3.62 3.36
C GLU A 27 -18.96 4.97 2.63
N ILE A 28 -19.04 4.93 1.29
CA ILE A 28 -19.22 6.13 0.47
C ILE A 28 -20.54 6.83 0.83
N ALA A 29 -21.63 6.09 0.97
CA ALA A 29 -22.93 6.64 1.37
C ALA A 29 -22.86 7.29 2.76
N GLY A 30 -22.09 6.71 3.69
CA GLY A 30 -21.85 7.28 5.02
C GLY A 30 -21.09 8.61 5.01
N CYS A 31 -20.21 8.85 4.02
CA CYS A 31 -19.43 10.09 3.93
C CYS A 31 -19.95 11.11 2.92
N VAL A 32 -20.93 10.77 2.06
CA VAL A 32 -21.34 11.59 0.91
C VAL A 32 -21.85 12.98 1.30
N GLN A 33 -22.53 13.11 2.46
CA GLN A 33 -23.05 14.40 2.94
C GLN A 33 -21.95 15.38 3.33
N ASN A 34 -20.72 14.89 3.53
CA ASN A 34 -19.53 15.66 3.89
C ASN A 34 -18.38 15.43 2.89
N ALA A 35 -18.71 15.01 1.67
CA ALA A 35 -17.74 14.83 0.58
C ALA A 35 -17.53 16.17 -0.14
N PHE A 36 -16.93 17.13 0.55
CA PHE A 36 -16.47 18.37 -0.06
C PHE A 36 -14.97 18.23 -0.37
N ASP A 37 -14.57 18.62 -1.58
CA ASP A 37 -13.18 18.82 -2.03
C ASP A 37 -12.24 17.60 -2.12
N ALA A 38 -12.76 16.36 -2.15
CA ALA A 38 -11.95 15.16 -2.38
C ALA A 38 -12.55 14.21 -3.42
N PRO A 39 -11.75 13.57 -4.30
CA PRO A 39 -12.25 12.52 -5.18
C PRO A 39 -12.75 11.34 -4.36
N LEU A 40 -13.91 10.81 -4.73
CA LEU A 40 -14.40 9.56 -4.18
C LEU A 40 -13.69 8.42 -4.87
N CYS A 41 -13.18 7.49 -4.08
CA CYS A 41 -12.37 6.42 -4.60
C CYS A 41 -12.49 5.14 -3.77
N LEU A 42 -12.33 4.01 -4.42
CA LEU A 42 -12.33 2.69 -3.79
C LEU A 42 -11.34 1.75 -4.49
N ARG A 43 -11.01 0.64 -3.85
CA ARG A 43 -10.14 -0.40 -4.38
C ARG A 43 -10.74 -1.77 -4.13
N PRO A 44 -10.37 -2.81 -4.90
CA PRO A 44 -10.46 -4.16 -4.39
C PRO A 44 -9.64 -4.29 -3.10
N ASN A 45 -10.27 -4.71 -2.02
CA ASN A 45 -9.65 -4.75 -0.70
C ASN A 45 -9.29 -6.19 -0.30
N PHE A 46 -8.08 -6.60 -0.62
CA PHE A 46 -7.53 -7.92 -0.24
C PHE A 46 -6.62 -7.84 1.01
N GLY A 47 -6.58 -6.69 1.70
CA GLY A 47 -5.64 -6.47 2.80
C GLY A 47 -4.18 -6.42 2.36
N THR A 48 -3.28 -6.38 3.32
CA THR A 48 -1.82 -6.30 3.10
C THR A 48 -1.21 -7.58 2.55
N ILE A 49 -1.98 -8.68 2.47
CA ILE A 49 -1.50 -9.96 1.95
C ILE A 49 -1.37 -9.99 0.42
N PHE A 50 -1.94 -9.01 -0.30
CA PHE A 50 -2.17 -9.08 -1.74
C PHE A 50 -0.92 -9.43 -2.57
N ILE A 51 0.17 -8.68 -2.41
CA ILE A 51 1.45 -9.00 -3.07
C ILE A 51 2.18 -10.17 -2.38
N PRO A 52 2.30 -10.23 -1.04
CA PRO A 52 2.99 -11.34 -0.37
C PRO A 52 2.50 -12.74 -0.76
N ILE A 53 1.19 -12.97 -0.92
CA ILE A 53 0.70 -14.32 -1.32
C ILE A 53 1.07 -14.72 -2.74
N MET A 54 1.50 -13.77 -3.59
CA MET A 54 2.04 -14.07 -4.93
C MET A 54 3.39 -14.80 -4.85
N PHE A 55 4.03 -14.82 -3.67
CA PHE A 55 5.20 -15.64 -3.36
C PHE A 55 4.85 -17.08 -2.94
N GLY A 56 3.56 -17.44 -2.94
CA GLY A 56 3.09 -18.77 -2.55
C GLY A 56 2.84 -18.93 -1.05
N LEU A 57 2.70 -17.81 -0.32
CA LEU A 57 2.38 -17.83 1.10
C LEU A 57 0.94 -18.25 1.36
N GLU A 58 0.73 -18.91 2.49
CA GLU A 58 -0.59 -19.26 3.00
C GLU A 58 -1.20 -18.06 3.73
N TYR A 59 -2.53 -17.97 3.70
CA TYR A 59 -3.25 -16.88 4.35
C TYR A 59 -4.59 -17.37 4.89
N LYS A 60 -5.15 -16.59 5.81
CA LYS A 60 -6.50 -16.76 6.32
C LYS A 60 -7.32 -15.51 6.05
N VAL A 61 -8.62 -15.71 5.80
CA VAL A 61 -9.60 -14.63 5.70
C VAL A 61 -10.63 -14.82 6.82
N PRO A 62 -10.46 -14.15 7.96
CA PRO A 62 -11.45 -14.12 9.04
C PRO A 62 -12.69 -13.32 8.64
N LYS A 63 -13.73 -13.39 9.46
CA LYS A 63 -14.98 -12.64 9.24
C LYS A 63 -14.90 -11.19 9.75
N ASP A 64 -14.28 -11.03 10.91
CA ASP A 64 -14.34 -9.84 11.75
C ASP A 64 -13.13 -8.90 11.61
N THR A 65 -12.14 -9.28 10.79
CA THR A 65 -10.93 -8.49 10.57
C THR A 65 -10.29 -8.84 9.23
N PHE A 66 -9.26 -8.06 8.85
CA PHE A 66 -8.53 -8.25 7.60
C PHE A 66 -7.84 -9.61 7.52
N SER A 67 -7.67 -10.07 6.29
CA SER A 67 -6.87 -11.24 5.98
C SER A 67 -5.41 -11.07 6.40
N TRP A 68 -4.80 -12.14 6.89
CA TRP A 68 -3.40 -12.16 7.33
C TRP A 68 -2.68 -13.41 6.80
N LEU A 69 -1.35 -13.33 6.74
CA LEU A 69 -0.49 -14.44 6.35
C LEU A 69 -0.35 -15.45 7.48
N THR A 70 -0.32 -16.73 7.13
CA THR A 70 -0.12 -17.84 8.09
C THR A 70 1.18 -18.59 7.85
N SER A 71 1.97 -18.20 6.84
CA SER A 71 3.29 -18.74 6.57
C SER A 71 4.26 -17.67 6.06
N HIS A 72 5.55 -18.00 6.14
CA HIS A 72 6.66 -17.25 5.56
C HIS A 72 7.54 -18.23 4.78
N LEU A 73 8.31 -17.72 3.82
CA LEU A 73 9.33 -18.50 3.13
C LEU A 73 10.62 -18.54 3.97
N SER A 74 11.29 -19.69 3.95
CA SER A 74 12.67 -19.79 4.42
C SER A 74 13.65 -19.10 3.47
N LYS A 75 14.84 -18.81 3.99
CA LYS A 75 15.96 -18.26 3.22
C LYS A 75 16.29 -19.09 1.97
N GLU A 76 16.24 -20.41 2.09
CA GLU A 76 16.50 -21.35 0.99
C GLU A 76 15.40 -21.35 -0.07
N GLU A 77 14.13 -21.22 0.33
CA GLU A 77 13.01 -21.08 -0.59
C GLU A 77 13.11 -19.76 -1.36
N ILE A 78 13.41 -18.65 -0.67
CA ILE A 78 13.63 -17.34 -1.30
C ILE A 78 14.81 -17.40 -2.28
N ARG A 79 15.91 -18.07 -1.91
CA ARG A 79 17.08 -18.23 -2.80
C ARG A 79 16.76 -19.01 -4.08
N LYS A 80 15.76 -19.89 -4.04
CA LYS A 80 15.32 -20.70 -5.19
C LYS A 80 14.08 -20.11 -5.88
N PHE A 81 13.53 -19.03 -5.34
CA PHE A 81 12.32 -18.40 -5.87
C PHE A 81 12.58 -17.85 -7.27
N ASN A 82 11.72 -18.26 -8.20
CA ASN A 82 11.71 -17.74 -9.56
C ASN A 82 10.49 -16.87 -9.76
N PHE A 83 10.66 -15.75 -10.44
CA PHE A 83 9.58 -14.82 -10.70
C PHE A 83 8.43 -15.54 -11.44
N PRO A 84 7.22 -15.61 -10.87
CA PRO A 84 6.10 -16.31 -11.49
C PRO A 84 5.58 -15.54 -12.72
N ASN A 85 4.98 -16.26 -13.66
CA ASN A 85 4.20 -15.60 -14.70
C ASN A 85 2.94 -14.98 -14.05
N LEU A 86 2.87 -13.65 -14.02
CA LEU A 86 1.78 -12.89 -13.39
C LEU A 86 0.39 -13.28 -13.92
N ASP A 87 0.26 -13.61 -15.21
CA ASP A 87 -1.03 -14.01 -15.80
C ASP A 87 -1.56 -15.33 -15.24
N LYS A 88 -0.73 -16.10 -14.52
CA LYS A 88 -1.13 -17.37 -13.89
C LYS A 88 -1.52 -17.23 -12.42
N ILE A 89 -1.29 -16.07 -11.78
CA ILE A 89 -1.50 -15.86 -10.35
C ILE A 89 -2.98 -15.59 -10.05
N ASP A 90 -3.60 -16.45 -9.25
CA ASP A 90 -5.06 -16.41 -9.04
C ASP A 90 -5.55 -15.17 -8.30
N ILE A 91 -4.82 -14.68 -7.29
CA ILE A 91 -5.20 -13.43 -6.62
C ILE A 91 -5.12 -12.24 -7.57
N LEU A 92 -4.13 -12.21 -8.49
CA LEU A 92 -4.01 -11.14 -9.46
C LEU A 92 -5.16 -11.19 -10.48
N LYS A 93 -5.52 -12.38 -10.97
CA LYS A 93 -6.71 -12.57 -11.83
C LYS A 93 -7.98 -12.09 -11.12
N LYS A 94 -8.14 -12.43 -9.84
CA LYS A 94 -9.27 -11.97 -9.01
C LYS A 94 -9.28 -10.45 -8.90
N ALA A 95 -8.14 -9.81 -8.61
CA ALA A 95 -8.06 -8.34 -8.55
C ALA A 95 -8.45 -7.69 -9.88
N ILE A 96 -7.98 -8.23 -11.01
CA ILE A 96 -8.33 -7.76 -12.35
C ILE A 96 -9.83 -7.90 -12.62
N GLU A 97 -10.43 -9.03 -12.24
CA GLU A 97 -11.88 -9.23 -12.33
C GLU A 97 -12.65 -8.18 -11.52
N TYR A 98 -12.21 -7.91 -10.29
CA TYR A 98 -12.87 -6.97 -9.39
C TYR A 98 -12.76 -5.54 -9.91
N ILE A 99 -11.57 -5.12 -10.36
CA ILE A 99 -11.35 -3.79 -10.95
C ILE A 99 -12.26 -3.59 -12.17
N LYS A 100 -12.30 -4.56 -13.08
CA LYS A 100 -13.15 -4.48 -14.28
C LYS A 100 -14.64 -4.40 -13.92
N PHE A 101 -15.06 -5.18 -12.94
CA PHE A 101 -16.44 -5.14 -12.45
C PHE A 101 -16.77 -3.80 -11.79
N PHE A 102 -15.90 -3.26 -10.94
CA PHE A 102 -16.09 -1.98 -10.27
C PHE A 102 -16.17 -0.84 -11.30
N LYS A 103 -15.22 -0.76 -12.24
CA LYS A 103 -15.23 0.24 -13.32
C LYS A 103 -16.48 0.19 -14.19
N LYS A 104 -16.99 -1.01 -14.48
CA LYS A 104 -18.21 -1.18 -15.28
C LYS A 104 -19.46 -0.75 -14.51
N THR A 105 -19.47 -0.92 -13.19
CA THR A 105 -20.66 -0.74 -12.35
C THR A 105 -20.78 0.68 -11.80
N LEU A 106 -19.64 1.30 -11.50
CA LEU A 106 -19.57 2.63 -10.88
C LEU A 106 -19.67 3.74 -11.93
N PRO A 107 -20.21 4.91 -11.56
CA PRO A 107 -20.13 6.09 -12.39
C PRO A 107 -18.69 6.63 -12.43
N GLU A 108 -18.36 7.38 -13.49
CA GLU A 108 -16.99 7.86 -13.77
C GLU A 108 -16.37 8.75 -12.66
N TRP A 109 -17.20 9.34 -11.80
CA TRP A 109 -16.75 10.19 -10.69
C TRP A 109 -16.36 9.40 -9.42
N ILE A 110 -16.55 8.08 -9.39
CA ILE A 110 -15.99 7.21 -8.35
C ILE A 110 -14.79 6.47 -8.94
N HIS A 111 -13.60 6.82 -8.45
CA HIS A 111 -12.35 6.34 -9.01
C HIS A 111 -11.92 5.00 -8.39
N VAL A 112 -11.77 3.98 -9.22
CA VAL A 112 -11.17 2.71 -8.82
C VAL A 112 -9.66 2.84 -8.82
N TYR A 113 -9.00 2.53 -7.71
CA TYR A 113 -7.55 2.58 -7.58
C TYR A 113 -6.93 1.22 -7.22
N LEU A 114 -5.61 1.19 -7.13
CA LEU A 114 -4.81 -0.01 -6.85
C LEU A 114 -5.23 -0.70 -5.52
N PRO A 115 -5.22 -2.05 -5.47
CA PRO A 115 -5.24 -2.82 -4.24
C PRO A 115 -4.11 -2.41 -3.26
N ASP A 116 -4.10 -2.97 -2.06
CA ASP A 116 -2.96 -2.76 -1.16
C ASP A 116 -1.69 -3.40 -1.70
N THR A 117 -0.81 -2.58 -2.24
CA THR A 117 0.45 -3.06 -2.82
C THR A 117 1.58 -3.16 -1.81
N LEU A 118 1.40 -2.69 -0.58
CA LEU A 118 2.50 -2.49 0.38
C LEU A 118 3.67 -1.65 -0.20
N GLY A 119 4.80 -1.60 0.49
CA GLY A 119 6.08 -1.13 -0.01
C GLY A 119 7.11 -2.28 -0.09
N PRO A 120 8.21 -2.12 -0.82
CA PRO A 120 9.27 -3.12 -0.98
C PRO A 120 9.74 -3.82 0.31
N PHE A 121 10.01 -3.07 1.39
CA PHE A 121 10.52 -3.66 2.62
C PHE A 121 9.41 -4.33 3.42
N GLU A 122 8.21 -3.74 3.45
CA GLU A 122 7.03 -4.37 4.04
C GLU A 122 6.69 -5.70 3.34
N ILE A 123 6.79 -5.79 2.00
CA ILE A 123 6.63 -7.06 1.27
C ILE A 123 7.74 -8.04 1.68
N ALA A 124 8.99 -7.59 1.76
CA ALA A 124 10.11 -8.45 2.13
C ALA A 124 9.94 -9.03 3.55
N HIS A 125 9.51 -8.19 4.49
CA HIS A 125 9.19 -8.62 5.85
C HIS A 125 8.03 -9.61 5.88
N ALA A 126 6.94 -9.35 5.14
CA ALA A 126 5.82 -10.27 5.04
C ALA A 126 6.22 -11.64 4.45
N VAL A 127 7.11 -11.65 3.45
CA VAL A 127 7.58 -12.87 2.77
C VAL A 127 8.56 -13.68 3.63
N TYR A 128 9.52 -13.02 4.28
CA TYR A 128 10.58 -13.71 5.02
C TYR A 128 10.28 -13.88 6.52
N GLY A 129 9.34 -13.10 7.04
CA GLY A 129 9.02 -13.01 8.47
C GLY A 129 10.14 -12.33 9.26
N ASP A 130 10.07 -12.48 10.58
CA ASP A 130 10.94 -11.78 11.54
C ASP A 130 12.45 -12.04 11.37
N ASN A 131 12.82 -13.12 10.66
CA ASN A 131 14.22 -13.43 10.33
C ASN A 131 14.90 -12.30 9.54
N ILE A 132 14.10 -11.47 8.84
CA ILE A 132 14.61 -10.29 8.13
C ILE A 132 15.42 -9.38 9.07
N PHE A 133 14.98 -9.20 10.32
CA PHE A 133 15.62 -8.26 11.25
C PHE A 133 17.02 -8.71 11.68
N TYR A 134 17.28 -10.02 11.70
CA TYR A 134 18.58 -10.60 12.01
C TYR A 134 19.50 -10.54 10.78
N ASP A 135 18.98 -10.94 9.61
CA ASP A 135 19.77 -10.97 8.38
C ASP A 135 20.12 -9.58 7.83
N LEU A 136 19.48 -8.51 8.28
CA LEU A 136 19.97 -7.14 8.06
C LEU A 136 21.43 -6.96 8.56
N TYR A 137 21.83 -7.71 9.58
CA TYR A 137 23.19 -7.72 10.13
C TYR A 137 24.00 -8.90 9.62
N ASP A 138 23.42 -10.10 9.64
CA ASP A 138 24.15 -11.35 9.43
C ASP A 138 24.37 -11.69 7.94
N ASP A 139 23.46 -11.27 7.05
CA ASP A 139 23.53 -11.53 5.60
C ASP A 139 22.85 -10.40 4.79
N PRO A 140 23.42 -9.18 4.82
CA PRO A 140 22.84 -8.03 4.12
C PRO A 140 22.78 -8.23 2.60
N GLU A 141 23.67 -9.04 2.03
CA GLU A 141 23.65 -9.39 0.60
C GLU A 141 22.37 -10.16 0.24
N PHE A 142 21.98 -11.14 1.07
CA PHE A 142 20.70 -11.82 0.92
C PHE A 142 19.51 -10.87 1.04
N ILE A 143 19.51 -9.96 2.01
CA ILE A 143 18.43 -8.97 2.16
C ILE A 143 18.33 -8.07 0.93
N HIS A 144 19.44 -7.59 0.39
CA HIS A 144 19.43 -6.82 -0.86
C HIS A 144 18.84 -7.61 -2.03
N ARG A 145 19.11 -8.91 -2.12
CA ARG A 145 18.52 -9.79 -3.14
C ARG A 145 17.02 -9.94 -2.95
N LEU A 146 16.55 -10.15 -1.73
CA LEU A 146 15.12 -10.23 -1.40
C LEU A 146 14.41 -8.91 -1.75
N LEU A 147 14.97 -7.77 -1.36
CA LEU A 147 14.39 -6.45 -1.66
C LEU A 147 14.32 -6.15 -3.16
N LYS A 148 15.33 -6.56 -3.94
CA LYS A 148 15.28 -6.47 -5.41
C LYS A 148 14.12 -7.30 -5.99
N LEU A 149 13.92 -8.50 -5.46
CA LEU A 149 12.83 -9.39 -5.88
C LEU A 149 11.45 -8.79 -5.52
N CYS A 150 11.28 -8.29 -4.30
CA CYS A 150 10.06 -7.64 -3.84
C CYS A 150 9.74 -6.35 -4.62
N THR A 151 10.75 -5.51 -4.87
CA THR A 151 10.62 -4.30 -5.70
C THR A 151 10.22 -4.64 -7.13
N SER A 152 10.83 -5.67 -7.71
CA SER A 152 10.48 -6.14 -9.06
C SER A 152 9.05 -6.67 -9.14
N MET A 153 8.59 -7.39 -8.10
CA MET A 153 7.22 -7.88 -8.01
C MET A 153 6.23 -6.73 -7.89
N TYR A 154 6.52 -5.79 -6.98
CA TYR A 154 5.75 -4.58 -6.79
C TYR A 154 5.56 -3.81 -8.10
N ILE A 155 6.64 -3.54 -8.84
CA ILE A 155 6.58 -2.76 -10.09
C ILE A 155 5.75 -3.48 -11.15
N GLN A 156 6.00 -4.77 -11.41
CA GLN A 156 5.30 -5.49 -12.48
C GLN A 156 3.81 -5.71 -12.18
N VAL A 157 3.47 -6.03 -10.93
CA VAL A 157 2.06 -6.16 -10.50
C VAL A 157 1.35 -4.81 -10.61
N THR A 158 2.00 -3.74 -10.17
CA THR A 158 1.43 -2.39 -10.23
C THR A 158 1.23 -1.92 -11.67
N GLU A 159 2.21 -2.12 -12.54
CA GLU A 159 2.11 -1.82 -13.97
C GLU A 159 0.90 -2.53 -14.60
N LYS A 160 0.78 -3.84 -14.39
CA LYS A 160 -0.34 -4.64 -14.89
C LYS A 160 -1.70 -4.13 -14.38
N LEU A 161 -1.79 -3.74 -13.11
CA LEU A 161 -3.03 -3.24 -12.54
C LEU A 161 -3.37 -1.83 -13.03
N LYS A 162 -2.38 -0.95 -13.24
CA LYS A 162 -2.62 0.37 -13.84
C LYS A 162 -3.13 0.27 -15.27
N GLU A 163 -2.63 -0.67 -16.07
CA GLU A 163 -3.18 -0.96 -17.40
C GLU A 163 -4.67 -1.34 -17.34
N VAL A 164 -5.05 -2.17 -16.36
CA VAL A 164 -6.44 -2.61 -16.16
C VAL A 164 -7.34 -1.49 -15.62
N ILE A 165 -6.79 -0.61 -14.78
CA ILE A 165 -7.46 0.61 -14.31
C ILE A 165 -7.58 1.65 -15.44
N GLU A 166 -6.77 1.54 -16.50
CA GLU A 166 -6.66 2.51 -17.60
C GLU A 166 -6.21 3.89 -17.10
N GLU A 167 -5.29 3.89 -16.14
CA GLU A 167 -4.72 5.10 -15.56
C GLU A 167 -3.29 5.31 -16.10
N GLU A 168 -2.95 6.55 -16.45
CA GLU A 168 -1.59 6.89 -16.86
C GLU A 168 -0.57 6.48 -15.80
N ARG A 169 0.61 6.05 -16.24
CA ARG A 169 1.65 5.52 -15.37
C ARG A 169 2.03 6.46 -14.21
N THR A 170 1.99 7.77 -14.46
CA THR A 170 2.45 8.81 -13.51
C THR A 170 1.32 9.55 -12.80
N ILE A 171 0.08 9.12 -13.00
CA ILE A 171 -1.10 9.71 -12.35
C ILE A 171 -1.66 8.68 -11.39
N CYS A 172 -2.17 9.09 -10.22
CA CYS A 172 -3.06 8.22 -9.48
C CYS A 172 -4.16 8.92 -8.70
N TYR A 173 -5.31 8.26 -8.61
CA TYR A 173 -6.26 8.41 -7.52
C TYR A 173 -5.91 7.44 -6.41
N HIS A 174 -6.00 7.85 -5.14
CA HIS A 174 -5.81 6.90 -4.04
C HIS A 174 -6.50 7.33 -2.73
N GLY A 175 -7.25 6.41 -2.13
CA GLY A 175 -7.98 6.63 -0.88
C GLY A 175 -7.25 6.23 0.40
N HIS A 176 -6.27 5.32 0.31
CA HIS A 176 -5.60 4.72 1.47
C HIS A 176 -6.62 4.11 2.45
N ALA A 177 -7.52 3.29 1.89
CA ALA A 177 -8.65 2.69 2.60
C ALA A 177 -9.66 3.69 3.18
N LEU A 178 -9.56 4.98 2.81
CA LEU A 178 -10.60 5.97 3.00
C LEU A 178 -11.42 6.09 1.70
N SER A 179 -12.72 6.33 1.84
CA SER A 179 -13.60 6.60 0.69
C SER A 179 -13.29 7.96 0.01
N ARG A 180 -12.57 8.84 0.70
CA ARG A 180 -12.12 10.15 0.22
C ARG A 180 -10.62 10.10 -0.03
N GLY A 181 -10.22 10.30 -1.28
CA GLY A 181 -8.84 10.15 -1.70
C GLY A 181 -8.12 11.44 -2.05
N ILE A 182 -6.94 11.25 -2.63
CA ILE A 182 -6.12 12.28 -3.26
C ILE A 182 -6.01 11.97 -4.76
N TYR A 183 -5.95 13.02 -5.58
CA TYR A 183 -5.54 12.95 -6.97
C TYR A 183 -4.12 13.49 -7.13
N MET A 184 -3.22 12.69 -7.70
CA MET A 184 -1.86 13.09 -7.99
C MET A 184 -1.61 13.05 -9.49
N ARG A 185 -1.32 14.22 -10.06
CA ARG A 185 -0.95 14.35 -11.48
C ARG A 185 0.48 13.92 -11.79
N SER A 186 1.33 13.85 -10.76
CA SER A 186 2.76 13.55 -10.88
C SER A 186 3.20 12.56 -9.81
N GLY A 187 2.49 11.45 -9.65
CA GLY A 187 2.83 10.35 -8.76
C GLY A 187 1.81 9.25 -8.96
N GLY A 188 2.26 8.09 -9.45
CA GLY A 188 1.37 7.07 -9.97
C GLY A 188 0.99 5.96 -8.98
N ILE A 189 1.53 5.97 -7.77
CA ILE A 189 1.47 4.83 -6.85
C ILE A 189 1.47 5.23 -5.37
N ARG A 190 1.17 4.22 -4.53
CA ARG A 190 1.40 4.18 -3.08
C ARG A 190 2.54 3.24 -2.72
N ILE A 191 3.35 3.59 -1.74
CA ILE A 191 4.06 2.60 -0.92
C ILE A 191 3.60 2.66 0.55
N SER A 192 3.66 1.52 1.24
CA SER A 192 3.30 1.35 2.66
C SER A 192 4.44 0.66 3.40
N GLU A 193 5.04 1.35 4.36
CA GLU A 193 6.28 0.90 5.02
C GLU A 193 6.16 0.94 6.54
N ASP A 194 5.30 0.10 7.10
CA ASP A 194 5.04 0.06 8.54
C ASP A 194 6.24 -0.54 9.30
N SER A 195 6.82 -1.61 8.77
CA SER A 195 7.98 -2.31 9.34
C SER A 195 9.26 -1.51 9.25
N ALA A 196 9.34 -0.50 8.37
CA ALA A 196 10.47 0.42 8.32
C ALA A 196 10.61 1.24 9.61
N THR A 197 9.56 1.33 10.44
CA THR A 197 9.63 1.97 11.76
C THR A 197 10.38 1.14 12.81
N LEU A 198 10.67 -0.14 12.52
CA LEU A 198 11.33 -1.06 13.44
C LEU A 198 12.85 -1.12 13.27
N VAL A 199 13.40 -0.39 12.30
CA VAL A 199 14.83 -0.47 11.94
C VAL A 199 15.57 0.84 12.18
N SER A 200 16.88 0.76 12.35
CA SER A 200 17.73 1.93 12.65
C SER A 200 17.82 2.90 11.46
N PRO A 201 18.18 4.19 11.69
CA PRO A 201 18.50 5.14 10.62
C PRO A 201 19.44 4.61 9.54
N LYS A 202 20.49 3.88 9.94
CA LYS A 202 21.44 3.25 9.00
C LYS A 202 20.73 2.25 8.08
N HIS A 203 19.86 1.41 8.65
CA HIS A 203 19.11 0.43 7.88
C HIS A 203 18.03 1.08 7.01
N ILE A 204 17.44 2.20 7.43
CA ILE A 204 16.54 2.99 6.59
C ILE A 204 17.26 3.44 5.32
N ASP A 205 18.45 4.01 5.47
CA ASP A 205 19.23 4.52 4.35
C ASP A 205 19.73 3.42 3.40
N GLU A 206 20.00 2.22 3.94
CA GLU A 206 20.57 1.09 3.21
C GLU A 206 19.52 0.18 2.56
N PHE A 207 18.44 -0.15 3.29
CA PHE A 207 17.50 -1.20 2.92
C PHE A 207 16.08 -0.72 2.61
N ILE A 208 15.74 0.53 2.92
CA ILE A 208 14.39 1.07 2.69
C ILE A 208 14.43 2.08 1.55
N ILE A 209 15.11 3.20 1.77
CA ILE A 209 15.11 4.35 0.88
C ILE A 209 15.53 4.03 -0.56
N PRO A 210 16.56 3.20 -0.84
CA PRO A 210 16.95 2.89 -2.22
C PRO A 210 15.84 2.16 -3.00
N TYR A 211 15.11 1.26 -2.34
CA TYR A 211 14.11 0.40 -2.96
C TYR A 211 12.77 1.13 -3.12
N ASP A 212 12.39 1.93 -2.11
CA ASP A 212 11.24 2.82 -2.20
C ASP A 212 11.42 3.85 -3.30
N ARG A 213 12.63 4.41 -3.41
CA ARG A 213 12.98 5.32 -4.52
C ARG A 213 12.82 4.63 -5.86
N GLU A 214 13.34 3.41 -6.01
CA GLU A 214 13.21 2.64 -7.26
C GLU A 214 11.74 2.42 -7.63
N ALA A 215 10.93 1.95 -6.67
CA ALA A 215 9.50 1.72 -6.84
C ALA A 215 8.75 3.01 -7.21
N LEU A 216 8.94 4.10 -6.47
CA LEU A 216 8.31 5.40 -6.73
C LEU A 216 8.74 5.97 -8.09
N LYS A 217 10.04 5.95 -8.38
CA LYS A 217 10.60 6.49 -9.64
C LYS A 217 10.02 5.81 -10.86
N ALA A 218 9.75 4.50 -10.79
CA ALA A 218 9.13 3.75 -11.88
C ALA A 218 7.76 4.31 -12.30
N PHE A 219 7.08 5.08 -11.44
CA PHE A 219 5.75 5.65 -11.70
C PHE A 219 5.72 7.19 -11.51
N GLY A 220 6.85 7.87 -11.73
CA GLY A 220 6.94 9.33 -11.65
C GLY A 220 6.85 9.91 -10.24
N GLY A 221 6.92 9.03 -9.23
CA GLY A 221 6.74 9.34 -7.83
C GLY A 221 5.46 8.71 -7.26
N GLY A 222 5.11 9.13 -6.05
CA GLY A 222 3.91 8.63 -5.41
C GLY A 222 3.76 9.15 -3.99
N PHE A 223 2.82 8.56 -3.27
CA PHE A 223 2.64 8.85 -1.86
C PHE A 223 3.11 7.70 -0.99
N VAL A 224 3.55 8.04 0.21
CA VAL A 224 4.08 7.10 1.19
C VAL A 224 3.12 7.02 2.36
N HIS A 225 2.97 5.83 2.92
CA HIS A 225 2.29 5.62 4.18
C HIS A 225 3.19 4.83 5.14
N TYR A 226 3.12 5.17 6.42
CA TYR A 226 3.52 4.27 7.50
C TYR A 226 2.75 4.60 8.78
N CYS A 227 2.56 3.58 9.64
CA CYS A 227 1.96 3.70 10.96
C CYS A 227 3.01 4.04 12.04
N GLY A 228 2.54 4.53 13.18
CA GLY A 228 3.38 4.85 14.32
C GLY A 228 4.21 6.14 14.16
N LYS A 229 5.19 6.30 15.05
CA LYS A 229 6.06 7.47 15.11
C LYS A 229 7.50 7.10 14.76
N HIS A 230 8.07 7.75 13.75
CA HIS A 230 9.47 7.59 13.41
C HIS A 230 10.05 8.84 12.73
N ASP A 231 10.71 9.71 13.49
CA ASP A 231 11.15 11.02 13.03
C ASP A 231 12.19 10.97 11.90
N TYR A 232 13.12 10.00 11.94
CA TYR A 232 14.15 9.86 10.90
C TYR A 232 13.54 9.40 9.57
N LEU A 233 12.77 8.31 9.58
CA LEU A 233 11.98 7.83 8.45
C LEU A 233 11.12 8.94 7.80
N LEU A 234 10.40 9.74 8.61
CA LEU A 234 9.65 10.89 8.09
C LEU A 234 10.56 11.82 7.30
N GLU A 235 11.68 12.22 7.90
CA GLU A 235 12.62 13.15 7.29
C GLU A 235 13.27 12.55 6.03
N SER A 236 13.58 11.26 6.02
CA SER A 236 14.11 10.55 4.85
C SER A 236 13.10 10.55 3.69
N PHE A 237 11.81 10.32 3.95
CA PHE A 237 10.78 10.42 2.92
C PHE A 237 10.52 11.86 2.45
N LEU A 238 10.55 12.84 3.36
CA LEU A 238 10.40 14.25 2.99
C LEU A 238 11.54 14.72 2.07
N LYS A 239 12.75 14.18 2.23
CA LYS A 239 13.93 14.46 1.37
C LYS A 239 13.88 13.78 0.01
N LEU A 240 13.03 12.78 -0.20
CA LEU A 240 12.97 12.06 -1.48
C LEU A 240 12.20 12.85 -2.53
N ASP A 241 12.87 13.15 -3.65
CA ASP A 241 12.29 13.85 -4.79
C ASP A 241 11.19 13.05 -5.49
N GLU A 242 11.05 11.76 -5.24
CA GLU A 242 10.00 10.90 -5.77
C GLU A 242 8.74 10.89 -4.88
N VAL A 243 8.83 11.35 -3.63
CA VAL A 243 7.67 11.44 -2.73
C VAL A 243 6.88 12.72 -3.03
N ARG A 244 5.56 12.60 -3.16
CA ARG A 244 4.61 13.70 -3.42
C ARG A 244 3.78 14.02 -2.19
N ALA A 245 3.28 12.96 -1.56
CA ALA A 245 2.49 13.07 -0.34
C ALA A 245 2.91 12.02 0.68
N ILE A 246 2.65 12.28 1.95
CA ILE A 246 2.84 11.32 3.03
C ILE A 246 1.56 11.24 3.87
N HIS A 247 1.11 10.02 4.15
CA HIS A 247 0.05 9.71 5.10
C HIS A 247 0.64 9.09 6.36
N LEU A 248 0.50 9.79 7.49
CA LEU A 248 0.87 9.27 8.80
C LEU A 248 -0.31 8.47 9.36
N GLY A 249 -0.10 7.20 9.70
CA GLY A 249 -1.15 6.35 10.28
C GLY A 249 -1.53 6.72 11.71
N ASN A 250 -0.60 7.34 12.44
CA ASN A 250 -0.77 7.79 13.82
C ASN A 250 -0.34 9.26 13.98
N PRO A 251 -1.04 10.21 13.31
CA PRO A 251 -0.69 11.63 13.35
C PRO A 251 -0.72 12.21 14.77
N GLU A 252 -1.52 11.63 15.68
CA GLU A 252 -1.58 11.98 17.10
C GLU A 252 -0.24 11.82 17.85
N MET A 253 0.70 11.03 17.31
CA MET A 253 2.02 10.85 17.91
C MET A 253 3.02 11.96 17.54
N TYR A 254 2.60 12.91 16.71
CA TYR A 254 3.42 14.01 16.22
C TYR A 254 2.87 15.37 16.68
N TYR A 255 3.74 16.37 16.81
CA TYR A 255 3.33 17.75 17.10
C TYR A 255 2.93 18.47 15.81
N PHE A 256 1.69 18.97 15.73
CA PHE A 256 1.12 19.55 14.50
C PHE A 256 2.01 20.62 13.89
N ASP A 257 2.30 21.69 14.63
CA ASP A 257 3.00 22.86 14.10
C ASP A 257 4.37 22.50 13.51
N THR A 258 5.18 21.76 14.29
CA THR A 258 6.52 21.38 13.85
C THR A 258 6.49 20.37 12.71
N THR A 259 5.49 19.48 12.67
CA THR A 259 5.36 18.49 11.60
C THR A 259 4.93 19.17 10.32
N MET A 260 3.87 19.98 10.35
CA MET A 260 3.38 20.71 9.17
C MET A 260 4.42 21.69 8.64
N GLN A 261 5.21 22.33 9.52
CA GLN A 261 6.33 23.16 9.07
C GLN A 261 7.34 22.34 8.24
N LYS A 262 7.68 21.11 8.64
CA LYS A 262 8.54 20.23 7.81
C LYS A 262 7.90 19.96 6.44
N PHE A 263 6.62 19.64 6.38
CA PHE A 263 5.93 19.42 5.10
C PHE A 263 5.99 20.65 4.19
N ILE A 264 5.80 21.86 4.76
CA ILE A 264 5.94 23.13 4.03
C ILE A 264 7.37 23.32 3.53
N ASP A 265 8.37 23.13 4.40
CA ASP A 265 9.79 23.35 4.08
C ASP A 265 10.27 22.41 2.96
N TYR A 266 9.89 21.14 3.03
CA TYR A 266 10.21 20.13 2.01
C TYR A 266 9.26 20.14 0.81
N LYS A 267 8.24 21.03 0.80
CA LYS A 267 7.24 21.17 -0.26
C LYS A 267 6.52 19.85 -0.58
N LYS A 268 6.15 19.11 0.46
CA LYS A 268 5.41 17.84 0.36
C LYS A 268 3.97 18.02 0.81
N CYS A 269 3.06 17.25 0.25
CA CYS A 269 1.67 17.21 0.68
C CYS A 269 1.50 16.27 1.87
N TYR A 270 0.80 16.72 2.91
CA TYR A 270 0.28 15.80 3.92
C TYR A 270 -1.10 15.31 3.46
N PHE A 271 -1.31 13.99 3.47
CA PHE A 271 -2.61 13.37 3.20
C PHE A 271 -3.06 12.64 4.47
N GLY A 272 -4.30 12.85 4.91
CA GLY A 272 -4.83 12.23 6.11
C GLY A 272 -5.64 13.21 6.96
N LEU A 273 -6.27 12.68 8.00
CA LEU A 273 -6.98 13.47 9.00
C LEU A 273 -6.07 13.69 10.20
N TRP A 274 -5.89 14.95 10.58
CA TRP A 274 -5.26 15.28 11.85
C TRP A 274 -6.29 15.17 12.99
N PRO A 275 -5.91 14.66 14.18
CA PRO A 275 -6.81 14.64 15.33
C PRO A 275 -7.24 16.08 15.66
N LYS A 276 -8.53 16.29 15.89
CA LYS A 276 -9.02 17.58 16.40
C LYS A 276 -8.71 17.63 17.89
N GLU A 277 -8.20 18.76 18.38
CA GLU A 277 -8.24 19.06 19.80
C GLU A 277 -9.72 19.16 20.21
N GLU A 278 -10.10 18.46 21.29
CA GLU A 278 -11.43 18.57 21.90
C GLU A 278 -11.60 19.92 22.62
#